data_AF-A0A943S7G6-F1
#
_entry.id   AF-A0A943S7G6-F1
#
_cell.length_a   1.000
_cell.length_b   1.000
_cell.length_c   1.000
_cell.angle_alpha   90.00
_cell.angle_beta   90.00
_cell.angle_gamma   90.00
#
_symmetry.space_group_name_H-M   'P 1'
#
loop_
_entity.id
_entity.type
_entity.pdbx_description
1 polymer ?
#
loop_
_entity_poly.entity_id
_entity_poly.type
_entity_poly.pdbx_seq_one_letter_code
_entity_poly.pdbx_strand_id
1 'polypeptide(L)'
;MKNDDVYVDALKKKAEGFTATEISEEYSSDGDGNLVLVKRKVNSKYYPPDTAAIKSVLDMDGLETLSDEELENEKRRLLTEFANIERKG
;
A
#
# COMPACT_ATOMS: atom_id res chain seq x y z
N MET A 1 -4.65 9.54 -19.19
CA MET A 1 -3.63 8.48 -19.13
C MET A 1 -2.62 8.64 -17.99
N LYS A 2 -2.34 9.83 -17.41
CA LYS A 2 -1.45 9.93 -16.22
C LYS A 2 -2.11 9.59 -14.87
N ASN A 3 -3.44 9.60 -14.80
CA ASN A 3 -4.17 9.36 -13.54
C ASN A 3 -4.39 7.88 -13.24
N ASP A 4 -4.34 7.02 -14.27
CA ASP A 4 -4.63 5.59 -14.13
C ASP A 4 -3.48 4.87 -13.43
N ASP A 5 -2.23 5.21 -13.77
CA ASP A 5 -1.03 4.65 -13.13
C ASP A 5 -0.95 4.99 -11.64
N VAL A 6 -1.29 6.24 -11.28
CA VAL A 6 -1.30 6.70 -9.88
C VAL A 6 -2.37 5.96 -9.07
N TYR A 7 -3.51 5.68 -9.69
CA TYR A 7 -4.60 4.94 -9.06
C TYR A 7 -4.22 3.46 -8.84
N VAL A 8 -3.62 2.82 -9.85
CA VAL A 8 -3.14 1.43 -9.75
C VAL A 8 -2.06 1.30 -8.68
N ASP A 9 -1.13 2.25 -8.61
CA ASP A 9 -0.08 2.27 -7.58
C ASP A 9 -0.66 2.42 -6.16
N ALA A 10 -1.63 3.33 -5.99
CA ALA A 10 -2.33 3.50 -4.72
C ALA A 10 -3.10 2.24 -4.30
N LEU A 11 -3.72 1.54 -5.26
CA LEU A 11 -4.39 0.26 -5.02
C LEU A 11 -3.40 -0.83 -4.59
N LYS A 12 -2.27 -0.96 -5.29
CA LYS A 12 -1.21 -1.93 -4.94
C LYS A 12 -0.66 -1.66 -3.54
N LYS A 13 -0.36 -0.41 -3.23
CA LYS A 13 0.09 0.00 -1.89
C LYS A 13 -0.93 -0.36 -0.80
N LYS A 14 -2.22 -0.23 -1.09
CA LYS A 14 -3.29 -0.62 -0.16
C LYS A 14 -3.41 -2.14 -0.05
N ALA A 15 -3.22 -2.88 -1.14
CA ALA A 15 -3.26 -4.33 -1.19
C ALA A 15 -2.11 -4.97 -0.39
N GLU A 16 -0.90 -4.40 -0.45
CA GLU A 16 0.29 -4.89 0.27
C GLU A 16 0.30 -4.46 1.75
N GLY A 17 -0.51 -3.47 2.12
CA GLY A 17 -0.42 -2.81 3.41
C GLY A 17 0.73 -1.80 3.45
N PHE A 18 0.62 -0.80 4.33
CA PHE A 18 1.61 0.25 4.44
C PHE A 18 1.57 0.94 5.80
N THR A 19 2.67 1.60 6.17
CA THR A 19 2.69 2.52 7.31
C THR A 19 2.56 3.95 6.81
N ALA A 20 1.60 4.70 7.35
CA ALA A 20 1.46 6.12 7.10
C ALA A 20 2.04 6.92 8.26
N THR A 21 2.64 8.07 7.93
CA THR A 21 3.04 9.06 8.94
C THR A 21 2.05 10.22 8.89
N GLU A 22 1.37 10.45 10.01
CA GLU A 22 0.47 11.57 10.21
C GLU A 22 1.19 12.63 11.06
N ILE A 23 1.26 13.86 10.55
CA ILE A 23 1.89 14.98 11.25
C ILE A 23 0.78 15.97 11.63
N SER A 24 0.64 16.23 12.93
CA SER A 24 -0.23 17.28 13.46
C SER A 24 0.60 18.41 14.03
N GLU A 25 0.37 19.62 13.54
CA GLU A 25 1.09 20.83 13.94
C GLU A 25 0.12 21.84 14.54
N GLU A 26 0.47 22.37 15.71
CA GLU A 26 -0.27 23.42 16.39
C GLU A 26 0.56 24.70 16.31
N TYR A 27 -0.06 25.80 15.89
CA TYR A 27 0.55 27.12 15.76
C TYR A 27 -0.11 28.11 16.72
N SER A 28 0.64 29.06 17.24
CA SER A 28 0.15 30.15 18.09
C SER A 28 0.79 31.47 17.69
N SER A 29 0.19 32.59 18.08
CA SER A 29 0.80 33.90 17.85
C SER A 29 1.84 34.22 18.93
N ASP A 30 3.01 34.68 18.52
CA ASP A 30 3.99 35.27 19.44
C ASP A 30 3.57 36.68 19.88
N GLY A 31 4.38 37.32 20.73
CA GLY A 31 4.11 38.67 21.24
C GLY A 31 4.08 39.77 20.16
N ASP A 32 4.62 39.49 18.98
CA ASP A 32 4.64 40.38 17.81
C ASP A 32 3.55 40.02 16.78
N GLY A 33 2.71 39.02 17.08
CA GLY A 33 1.59 38.57 16.25
C GLY A 33 1.97 37.53 15.17
N ASN A 34 3.21 37.05 15.13
CA ASN A 34 3.63 36.06 14.14
C ASN A 34 3.16 34.65 14.55
N LEU A 35 2.72 33.86 13.57
CA LEU A 35 2.40 32.45 13.80
C LEU A 35 3.70 31.65 14.01
N VAL A 36 3.86 31.09 15.21
CA VAL A 36 4.95 30.21 15.59
C VAL A 36 4.43 28.79 15.83
N LEU A 37 5.15 27.78 15.34
CA LEU A 37 4.86 26.37 15.61
C LEU A 37 5.10 26.09 17.10
N VAL A 38 4.05 25.78 17.85
CA VAL A 38 4.14 25.52 19.29
C VAL A 38 4.23 24.03 19.60
N LYS A 39 3.72 23.16 18.72
CA LYS A 39 3.77 21.71 18.93
C LYS A 39 3.66 20.96 17.61
N ARG A 40 4.48 19.92 17.48
CA ARG A 40 4.40 18.95 16.38
C ARG A 40 4.28 17.55 16.95
N LYS A 41 3.21 16.85 16.58
CA LYS A 41 2.99 15.43 16.91
C LYS A 41 3.13 14.62 15.64
N VAL A 42 4.05 13.66 15.65
CA VAL A 42 4.25 12.70 14.56
C VAL A 42 3.70 11.35 15.01
N ASN A 43 2.75 10.80 14.27
CA ASN A 43 2.15 9.50 14.53
C ASN A 43 2.42 8.58 13.35
N SER A 44 2.89 7.37 13.62
CA SER A 44 3.06 6.33 12.60
C SER A 44 2.00 5.27 12.80
N LYS A 45 1.12 5.13 11.81
CA LYS A 45 0.01 4.18 11.84
C LYS A 45 0.21 3.11 10.77
N TYR A 46 0.20 1.86 11.21
CA TYR A 46 0.21 0.71 10.29
C TYR A 46 -1.20 0.43 9.77
N TYR A 47 -1.28 0.24 8.46
CA TYR A 47 -2.47 -0.21 7.74
C TYR A 47 -2.16 -1.60 7.18
N PRO A 48 -2.85 -2.65 7.65
CA PRO A 48 -2.64 -3.99 7.13
C PRO A 48 -3.08 -4.11 5.66
N PRO A 49 -2.64 -5.17 4.97
CA PRO A 49 -3.15 -5.54 3.64
C PRO A 49 -4.68 -5.49 3.55
N ASP A 50 -5.21 -4.80 2.55
CA ASP A 50 -6.65 -4.63 2.33
C ASP A 50 -7.18 -5.65 1.30
N THR A 51 -8.07 -6.54 1.75
CA THR A 51 -8.58 -7.64 0.92
C THR A 51 -9.38 -7.18 -0.29
N ALA A 52 -10.08 -6.05 -0.20
CA ALA A 52 -10.79 -5.47 -1.34
C ALA A 52 -9.81 -4.95 -2.39
N ALA A 53 -8.75 -4.26 -1.98
CA ALA A 53 -7.67 -3.81 -2.87
C ALA A 53 -6.92 -4.98 -3.51
N ILE A 54 -6.62 -6.03 -2.74
CA ILE A 54 -6.02 -7.28 -3.27
C ILE A 54 -6.90 -7.84 -4.39
N LYS A 55 -8.21 -7.99 -4.15
CA LYS A 55 -9.14 -8.48 -5.17
C LYS A 55 -9.14 -7.58 -6.41
N SER A 56 -9.19 -6.27 -6.25
CA SER A 56 -9.17 -5.33 -7.38
C SER A 56 -7.89 -5.42 -8.21
N VAL A 57 -6.73 -5.65 -7.57
CA VAL A 57 -5.47 -5.86 -8.30
C VAL A 57 -5.50 -7.19 -9.06
N LEU A 58 -5.98 -8.26 -8.44
CA LEU A 58 -6.09 -9.57 -9.08
C LEU A 58 -7.07 -9.56 -10.27
N ASP A 59 -8.19 -8.84 -10.14
CA ASP A 59 -9.17 -8.65 -11.22
C ASP A 59 -8.57 -7.82 -12.39
N MET A 60 -7.51 -7.02 -12.16
CA MET A 60 -6.80 -6.29 -13.23
C MET A 60 -5.77 -7.15 -13.97
N ASP A 61 -5.20 -8.16 -13.30
CA ASP A 61 -4.20 -9.06 -13.89
C ASP A 61 -4.85 -10.10 -14.83
N GLY A 62 -6.19 -10.11 -14.97
CA GLY A 62 -6.92 -10.94 -15.91
C GLY A 62 -6.84 -12.43 -15.58
N LEU A 63 -6.66 -12.78 -14.31
CA LEU A 63 -6.56 -14.17 -13.85
C LEU A 63 -7.82 -14.98 -14.19
N GLU A 64 -8.98 -14.35 -14.34
CA GLU A 64 -10.20 -15.02 -14.80
C GLU A 64 -10.13 -15.53 -16.25
N THR A 65 -9.14 -15.08 -17.02
CA THR A 65 -8.94 -15.52 -18.42
C THR A 65 -8.07 -16.77 -18.53
N LEU A 66 -7.41 -17.17 -17.45
CA LEU A 66 -6.58 -18.36 -17.40
C LEU A 66 -7.44 -19.63 -17.26
N SER A 67 -7.02 -20.69 -17.94
CA SER A 67 -7.56 -22.03 -17.73
C SER A 67 -7.19 -22.59 -16.36
N ASP A 68 -7.90 -23.64 -15.92
CA ASP A 68 -7.59 -24.34 -14.67
C ASP A 68 -6.13 -24.83 -14.61
N GLU A 69 -5.58 -25.31 -15.74
CA GLU A 69 -4.19 -25.75 -15.84
C GLU A 69 -3.20 -24.60 -15.69
N GLU A 70 -3.49 -23.45 -16.32
CA GLU A 70 -2.68 -22.23 -16.19
C GLU A 70 -2.72 -21.66 -14.77
N LEU A 71 -3.89 -21.66 -14.12
CA LEU A 71 -4.04 -21.26 -12.73
C LEU A 71 -3.26 -22.17 -11.78
N GLU A 72 -3.27 -23.49 -12.01
CA GLU A 72 -2.44 -24.41 -11.24
C GLU A 72 -0.94 -24.15 -11.42
N ASN A 73 -0.52 -23.86 -12.66
CA ASN A 73 0.86 -23.51 -12.95
C ASN A 73 1.29 -22.22 -12.25
N GLU A 74 0.45 -21.18 -12.26
CA GLU A 74 0.76 -19.94 -11.54
C GLU A 74 0.77 -20.12 -10.03
N LYS A 75 -0.14 -20.92 -9.48
CA LYS A 75 -0.08 -21.30 -8.06
C LYS A 75 1.26 -21.98 -7.73
N ARG A 76 1.73 -22.92 -8.56
CA ARG A 76 3.01 -23.61 -8.36
C ARG A 76 4.20 -22.65 -8.45
N ARG A 77 4.19 -21.72 -9.42
CA ARG A 77 5.24 -20.69 -9.57
C ARG A 77 5.31 -19.79 -8.34
N LEU A 78 4.19 -19.23 -7.91
CA LEU A 78 4.10 -18.32 -6.76
C LEU A 78 4.55 -18.99 -5.45
N LEU A 79 4.13 -20.25 -5.20
CA LEU A 79 4.56 -20.99 -4.02
C LEU A 79 6.08 -21.26 -4.03
N THR A 80 6.65 -21.50 -5.21
CA THR A 80 8.10 -21.68 -5.36
C THR A 80 8.86 -20.39 -5.08
N GLU A 81 8.39 -19.26 -5.62
CA GLU A 81 8.96 -17.94 -5.33
C GLU A 81 8.87 -17.60 -3.85
N PHE A 82 7.71 -17.82 -3.22
CA PHE A 82 7.52 -17.60 -1.78
C PHE A 82 8.49 -18.43 -0.94
N ALA A 83 8.63 -19.72 -1.24
CA ALA A 83 9.58 -20.58 -0.54
C ALA A 83 11.05 -20.14 -0.74
N ASN A 84 11.39 -19.49 -1.86
CA ASN A 84 12.72 -18.95 -2.09
C ASN A 84 12.97 -17.64 -1.35
N ILE A 85 11.94 -16.81 -1.17
CA ILE A 85 12.01 -15.59 -0.35
C ILE A 85 12.23 -15.97 1.12
N GLU A 86 11.43 -16.90 1.66
CA GLU A 86 11.53 -17.38 3.05
C GLU A 86 12.88 -18.04 3.38
N ARG A 87 13.58 -18.61 2.39
CA ARG A 87 14.93 -19.17 2.58
C ARG A 87 16.06 -18.13 2.53
N LYS A 88 15.78 -16.93 1.99
CA LYS A 88 16.75 -15.84 1.82
C LYS A 88 16.63 -14.75 2.88
N GLY A 89 15.48 -14.64 3.54
CA GLY A 89 15.28 -13.80 4.73
C GLY A 89 15.79 -14.49 5.99
#